data_AF-A0A4P7R8I4-F1
#
_entry.id   AF-A0A4P7R8I4-F1
#
_cell.length_a   1.000
_cell.length_b   1.000
_cell.length_c   1.000
_cell.angle_alpha   90.00
_cell.angle_beta   90.00
_cell.angle_gamma   90.00
#
_symmetry.space_group_name_H-M   'P 1'
#
loop_
_entity.id
_entity.type
_entity.pdbx_description
1 polymer ?
#
loop_
_entity_poly.entity_id
_entity_poly.type
_entity_poly.pdbx_seq_one_letter_code
_entity_poly.pdbx_strand_id
1 'polypeptide(L)'
;MTTCLTLWIRTFRSRAEKSPSTSSLSELRSARNALLHCVHDCSAGNVRRLQEKIQSARTHRELWSLRSEIYHCVAMHHHQAMATERVQSLAHHFEGWIEFTEVRQKPS
;
A
#
# COMPACT_ATOMS: atom_id res chain seq x y z
N MET A 1 -6.31 -14.37 23.28
CA MET A 1 -6.29 -12.94 23.67
C MET A 1 -6.31 -12.12 22.39
N THR A 2 -7.50 -11.68 22.01
CA THR A 2 -7.83 -11.08 20.71
C THR A 2 -7.65 -9.58 20.83
N THR A 3 -6.51 -9.04 20.42
CA THR A 3 -6.30 -7.59 20.44
C THR A 3 -6.98 -6.96 19.23
N CYS A 4 -8.06 -6.23 19.52
CA CYS A 4 -8.82 -5.36 18.64
C CYS A 4 -7.94 -4.60 17.64
N LEU A 5 -8.10 -4.92 16.36
CA LEU A 5 -7.68 -4.08 15.23
C LEU A 5 -8.68 -2.92 15.07
N THR A 6 -8.70 -2.00 16.02
CA THR A 6 -9.42 -0.74 15.91
C THR A 6 -8.45 0.41 16.04
N LEU A 7 -7.88 0.81 14.90
CA LEU A 7 -7.35 2.15 14.66
C LEU A 7 -7.60 2.48 13.19
N TRP A 8 -8.90 2.62 12.91
CA TRP A 8 -9.43 3.23 11.71
C TRP A 8 -9.23 4.75 11.80
N ILE A 9 -8.78 5.34 10.68
CA ILE A 9 -9.00 6.74 10.29
C ILE A 9 -8.30 7.80 11.17
N ARG A 10 -7.02 8.07 10.89
CA ARG A 10 -6.31 9.35 11.15
C ARG A 10 -5.12 9.34 10.17
N THR A 11 -5.11 9.98 9.02
CA THR A 11 -5.71 11.23 8.57
C THR A 11 -6.00 11.13 7.06
N PHE A 12 -7.25 10.91 6.69
CA PHE A 12 -7.68 11.03 5.29
C PHE A 12 -7.90 12.51 4.99
N ARG A 13 -6.90 13.19 4.42
CA ARG A 13 -7.02 14.63 4.09
C ARG A 13 -7.52 14.75 2.66
N SER A 14 -8.83 14.95 2.51
CA SER A 14 -9.49 14.99 1.20
C SER A 14 -8.97 16.07 0.25
N ARG A 15 -8.89 15.67 -1.02
CA ARG A 15 -9.17 16.41 -2.27
C ARG A 15 -8.03 17.22 -2.88
N ALA A 16 -7.37 16.60 -3.86
CA ALA A 16 -7.11 17.26 -5.14
C ALA A 16 -7.57 16.30 -6.24
N GLU A 17 -8.59 16.68 -7.02
CA GLU A 17 -8.99 15.92 -8.21
C GLU A 17 -7.87 16.09 -9.25
N LYS A 18 -6.96 15.12 -9.30
CA LYS A 18 -5.84 15.15 -10.24
C LYS A 18 -6.36 14.82 -11.64
N SER A 19 -6.35 15.83 -12.52
CA SER A 19 -6.63 15.67 -13.95
C SER A 19 -5.73 14.60 -14.58
N PRO A 20 -6.28 13.70 -15.42
CA PRO A 20 -5.63 12.43 -15.80
C PRO A 20 -4.53 12.52 -16.87
N SER A 21 -4.21 13.67 -17.46
CA SER A 21 -3.51 13.70 -18.76
C SER A 21 -1.97 13.70 -18.71
N THR A 22 -1.31 14.04 -17.60
CA THR A 22 0.17 13.95 -17.48
C THR A 22 0.65 13.56 -16.08
N SER A 23 -0.22 13.66 -15.08
CA SER A 23 0.07 13.33 -13.68
C SER A 23 0.19 11.81 -13.44
N SER A 24 -0.44 10.97 -14.26
CA SER A 24 -0.60 9.54 -13.99
C SER A 24 0.71 8.74 -13.93
N LEU A 25 1.68 9.02 -14.80
CA LEU A 25 2.95 8.28 -14.84
C LEU A 25 3.92 8.68 -13.72
N SER A 26 3.95 9.96 -13.36
CA SER A 26 4.77 10.46 -12.26
C SER A 26 4.26 9.91 -10.92
N GLU A 27 2.94 9.94 -10.72
CA GLU A 27 2.28 9.37 -9.54
C GLU A 27 2.52 7.86 -9.44
N LEU A 28 2.41 7.13 -10.56
CA LEU A 28 2.69 5.69 -10.60
C LEU A 28 4.14 5.37 -10.23
N ARG A 29 5.10 6.18 -10.70
CA ARG A 29 6.52 6.05 -10.32
C ARG A 29 6.74 6.36 -8.85
N SER A 30 6.09 7.40 -8.34
CA SER A 30 6.14 7.77 -6.91
C SER A 30 5.62 6.64 -6.03
N ALA A 31 4.44 6.10 -6.33
CA ALA A 31 3.86 4.96 -5.63
C ALA A 31 4.78 3.73 -5.70
N ARG A 32 5.35 3.43 -6.87
CA ARG A 32 6.30 2.32 -7.05
C ARG A 32 7.53 2.48 -6.14
N ASN A 33 8.12 3.66 -6.11
CA ASN A 33 9.29 3.94 -5.27
C ASN A 33 8.97 3.81 -3.78
N ALA A 34 7.78 4.27 -3.36
CA ALA A 34 7.32 4.10 -1.98
C ALA A 34 7.18 2.61 -1.60
N LEU A 35 6.65 1.78 -2.50
CA LEU A 35 6.56 0.32 -2.29
C LEU A 35 7.94 -0.33 -2.18
N LEU A 36 8.89 0.03 -3.05
CA LEU A 36 10.26 -0.48 -3.00
C LEU A 36 10.96 -0.07 -1.69
N HIS A 37 10.76 1.17 -1.26
CA HIS A 37 11.31 1.67 0.00
C HIS A 37 10.78 0.90 1.21
N CYS A 38 9.51 0.49 1.20
CA CYS A 38 8.91 -0.30 2.29
C CYS A 38 9.56 -1.66 2.50
N VAL A 39 10.25 -2.21 1.50
CA VAL A 39 10.88 -3.54 1.55
C VAL A 39 12.41 -3.47 1.40
N HIS A 40 13.01 -2.28 1.43
CA HIS A 40 14.44 -2.11 1.12
C HIS A 40 15.37 -2.78 2.14
N ASP A 41 14.93 -2.86 3.39
CA ASP A 41 15.63 -3.44 4.54
C ASP A 41 15.21 -4.89 4.80
N CYS A 42 14.32 -5.46 3.98
CA CYS A 42 13.95 -6.87 4.06
C CYS A 42 14.97 -7.71 3.28
N SER A 43 15.58 -8.72 3.91
CA SER A 43 16.62 -9.57 3.30
C SER A 43 16.16 -11.01 2.95
N ALA A 44 14.86 -11.27 2.92
CA ALA A 44 14.32 -12.60 2.65
C ALA A 44 14.36 -12.99 1.16
N GLY A 45 14.49 -14.28 0.85
CA GLY A 45 14.58 -14.78 -0.54
C GLY A 45 13.35 -14.45 -1.42
N ASN A 46 12.20 -14.15 -0.81
CA ASN A 46 10.99 -13.71 -1.50
C ASN A 46 10.98 -12.20 -1.85
N VAL A 47 11.88 -11.39 -1.26
CA VAL A 47 11.95 -9.93 -1.49
C VAL A 47 12.29 -9.61 -2.93
N ARG A 48 13.23 -10.34 -3.53
CA ARG A 48 13.62 -10.12 -4.93
C ARG A 48 12.45 -10.32 -5.89
N ARG A 49 11.68 -11.39 -5.71
CA ARG A 49 10.47 -11.66 -6.50
C ARG A 49 9.41 -10.57 -6.28
N LEU A 50 9.25 -10.08 -5.06
CA LEU A 50 8.33 -8.98 -4.76
C LEU A 50 8.78 -7.67 -5.42
N GLN A 51 10.07 -7.35 -5.41
CA GLN A 51 10.63 -6.18 -6.09
C GLN A 51 10.39 -6.25 -7.61
N GLU A 52 10.57 -7.42 -8.23
CA GLU A 52 10.28 -7.64 -9.66
C GLU A 52 8.79 -7.42 -9.98
N LYS A 53 7.88 -7.90 -9.12
CA LYS A 53 6.44 -7.62 -9.23
C LYS A 53 6.12 -6.12 -9.13
N ILE A 54 6.74 -5.43 -8.18
CA ILE A 54 6.56 -3.97 -8.00
C ILE A 54 7.06 -3.22 -9.25
N GLN A 55 8.19 -3.62 -9.81
CA GLN A 55 8.75 -2.98 -11.01
C GLN A 55 7.91 -3.24 -12.27
N SER A 56 7.34 -4.44 -12.41
CA SER A 56 6.53 -4.81 -13.58
C SER A 56 5.09 -4.30 -13.56
N ALA A 57 4.58 -3.86 -12.39
CA ALA A 57 3.25 -3.30 -12.27
C ALA A 57 3.08 -2.02 -13.11
N ARG A 58 1.99 -1.98 -13.89
CA ARG A 58 1.64 -0.94 -14.86
C ARG A 58 0.54 -0.02 -14.37
N THR A 59 -0.18 -0.40 -13.32
CA THR A 59 -1.29 0.40 -12.78
C THR A 59 -1.19 0.58 -11.27
N HIS A 60 -1.80 1.65 -10.74
CA HIS A 60 -1.91 1.89 -9.30
C HIS A 60 -2.64 0.75 -8.59
N ARG A 61 -3.66 0.17 -9.24
CA ARG A 61 -4.41 -0.98 -8.70
C ARG A 61 -3.53 -2.23 -8.56
N GLU A 62 -2.69 -2.53 -9.55
CA GLU A 62 -1.72 -3.63 -9.49
C GLU A 62 -0.74 -3.42 -8.35
N LEU A 63 -0.14 -2.22 -8.24
CA LEU A 63 0.75 -1.87 -7.13
C LEU A 63 0.07 -2.04 -5.77
N TRP A 64 -1.15 -1.53 -5.61
CA TRP A 64 -1.89 -1.66 -4.34
C TRP A 64 -2.27 -3.09 -4.01
N SER A 65 -2.45 -3.98 -4.99
CA SER A 65 -2.68 -5.39 -4.73
C SER A 65 -1.49 -6.07 -4.04
N LEU A 66 -0.27 -5.58 -4.29
CA LEU A 66 0.97 -6.06 -3.66
C LEU A 66 1.11 -5.64 -2.20
N ARG A 67 0.25 -4.76 -1.66
CA ARG A 67 0.32 -4.33 -0.26
C ARG A 67 0.28 -5.49 0.74
N SER A 68 -0.48 -6.55 0.43
CA SER A 68 -0.56 -7.74 1.27
C SER A 68 0.75 -8.53 1.26
N GLU A 69 1.41 -8.62 0.10
CA GLU A 69 2.74 -9.26 0.01
C GLU A 69 3.80 -8.45 0.76
N ILE A 70 3.76 -7.12 0.64
CA ILE A 70 4.61 -6.20 1.42
C ILE A 70 4.37 -6.38 2.92
N TYR A 71 3.10 -6.42 3.36
CA TYR A 71 2.76 -6.65 4.75
C TYR A 71 3.41 -7.93 5.28
N HIS A 72 3.21 -9.06 4.59
CA HIS A 72 3.79 -10.33 5.01
C HIS A 72 5.32 -10.28 5.01
N CYS A 73 5.93 -9.67 3.99
CA CYS A 73 7.37 -9.52 3.91
C CYS A 73 7.95 -8.75 5.10
N VAL A 74 7.40 -7.57 5.39
CA VAL A 74 7.85 -6.73 6.51
C VAL A 74 7.54 -7.39 7.86
N ALA A 75 6.37 -8.03 8.01
CA ALA A 75 5.99 -8.69 9.25
C ALA A 75 6.89 -9.89 9.58
N MET A 76 7.41 -10.58 8.55
CA MET A 76 8.35 -11.69 8.71
C MET A 76 9.77 -11.23 9.02
N HIS A 77 10.18 -10.06 8.54
CA HIS A 77 11.52 -9.56 8.78
C HIS A 77 11.64 -8.71 10.06
N HIS A 78 10.58 -7.99 10.40
CA HIS A 78 10.51 -7.12 11.57
C HIS A 78 9.40 -7.60 12.52
N HIS A 79 8.22 -6.99 12.46
CA HIS A 79 7.05 -7.38 13.24
C HIS A 79 5.78 -6.78 12.63
N GLN A 80 4.62 -7.30 13.05
CA GLN A 80 3.31 -6.91 12.52
C GLN A 80 2.99 -5.42 12.68
N ALA A 81 3.40 -4.78 13.78
CA ALA A 81 3.14 -3.35 13.99
C ALA A 81 3.85 -2.47 12.94
N MET A 82 5.12 -2.75 12.61
CA MET A 82 5.87 -2.01 11.59
C MET A 82 5.31 -2.28 10.19
N ALA A 83 4.92 -3.53 9.91
CA ALA A 83 4.25 -3.87 8.64
C ALA A 83 2.94 -3.09 8.45
N THR A 84 2.17 -2.96 9.53
CA THR A 84 0.93 -2.18 9.54
C THR A 84 1.21 -0.71 9.25
N GLU A 85 2.16 -0.10 9.97
CA GLU A 85 2.54 1.31 9.80
C GLU A 85 3.01 1.60 8.36
N ARG A 86 3.88 0.76 7.80
CA ARG A 86 4.38 0.93 6.43
C ARG A 86 3.28 0.79 5.39
N VAL A 87 2.42 -0.22 5.51
CA VAL A 87 1.31 -0.39 4.55
C VAL A 87 0.29 0.74 4.67
N GLN A 88 0.06 1.26 5.88
CA GLN A 88 -0.82 2.41 6.10
C GLN A 88 -0.24 3.69 5.50
N SER A 89 1.06 3.94 5.63
CA SER A 89 1.70 5.12 5.04
C SER A 89 1.66 5.11 3.51
N LEU A 90 1.59 3.92 2.89
CA LEU A 90 1.40 3.79 1.44
C LEU A 90 0.03 4.30 0.95
N ALA A 91 -1.01 4.27 1.77
CA ALA A 91 -2.38 4.57 1.34
C ALA A 91 -2.51 5.96 0.68
N HIS A 92 -1.75 6.94 1.15
CA HIS A 92 -1.75 8.30 0.60
C HIS A 92 -1.34 8.36 -0.88
N HIS A 93 -0.45 7.45 -1.33
CA HIS A 93 -0.02 7.36 -2.72
C HIS A 93 -1.10 6.79 -3.67
N PHE A 94 -2.17 6.21 -3.12
CA PHE A 94 -3.25 5.58 -3.88
C PHE A 94 -4.59 6.31 -3.76
N GLU A 95 -4.63 7.41 -3.01
CA GLU A 95 -5.81 8.28 -2.93
C GLU A 95 -6.22 8.78 -4.33
N GLY A 96 -7.51 8.67 -4.65
CA GLY A 96 -8.05 9.05 -5.96
C GLY A 96 -7.80 8.04 -7.10
N TRP A 97 -6.94 7.04 -6.89
CA TRP A 97 -6.69 5.96 -7.86
C TRP A 97 -7.43 4.67 -7.53
N ILE A 98 -7.78 4.50 -6.26
CA ILE A 98 -8.41 3.28 -5.74
C ILE A 98 -9.64 3.69 -4.96
N GLU A 99 -10.78 3.18 -5.40
CA GLU A 99 -11.96 3.16 -4.57
C GLU A 99 -11.69 2.19 -3.42
N PHE A 100 -11.44 2.74 -2.23
CA PHE A 100 -11.59 1.98 -1.00
C PHE A 100 -13.08 1.70 -0.88
N THR A 101 -13.52 0.60 -1.49
CA THR A 101 -14.89 0.14 -1.33
C THR A 101 -15.03 -0.25 0.14
N GLU A 102 -15.50 0.69 0.95
CA GLU A 102 -15.98 0.37 2.28
C GLU A 102 -17.06 -0.68 2.09
N VAL A 103 -16.78 -1.90 2.52
CA VAL A 103 -17.81 -2.93 2.64
C VAL A 103 -18.80 -2.36 3.66
N ARG A 104 -19.90 -1.76 3.19
CA ARG A 104 -21.06 -1.46 4.02
C ARG A 104 -21.52 -2.78 4.62
N GLN A 105 -21.06 -3.08 5.83
CA GLN A 105 -21.68 -4.09 6.66
C GLN A 105 -23.07 -3.55 6.99
N LYS A 106 -24.06 -4.10 6.30
CA LYS A 106 -25.47 -3.92 6.65
C LYS A 106 -25.65 -4.59 8.02
N PRO A 107 -26.07 -3.87 9.08
CA PRO A 107 -26.37 -4.54 10.34
C PRO A 107 -27.55 -5.49 10.07
N SER A 108 -27.35 -6.77 10.40
CA SER A 108 -28.40 -7.78 10.38
C SER A 108 -29.27 -7.69 11.63
#